data_AF-A0A1E4DQ58-F1
#
_entry.id   AF-A0A1E4DQ58-F1
#
_cell.length_a   1.000
_cell.length_b   1.000
_cell.length_c   1.000
_cell.angle_alpha   90.00
_cell.angle_beta   90.00
_cell.angle_gamma   90.00
#
_symmetry.space_group_name_H-M   'P 1'
#
loop_
_entity.id
_entity.type
_entity.pdbx_description
1 polymer ?
#
loop_
_entity_poly.entity_id
_entity_poly.type
_entity_poly.pdbx_seq_one_letter_code
_entity_poly.pdbx_strand_id
1 'polypeptide(L)'
;MHHHHVFSLLLWQRAFLLLSLWLATPAAADEVYLLNGDRLTGTIVKMEENLLTIQTDYGGEIKVDWKKIQRLTATSPIKILVPGESRDVLRDFVYGTQGQREVTEAGQDTPTPLSDITAINLEPFRVAGTVSVGGNNTSGNSSTKAFNSAARLTLYAHRQRLLVEGKYNYGQANDQVTARNSLASVKHNYFISKQVFIETFGMLEKDTLQALQLRSTIGSGLGYQFYETPTTTLSLSAGIAHVNEHFTNSPNTQTPSGRWSLRWEHSLWPDRVKVFHRHEGFWDINAGNAFRFNADQGLRITVYKNLFFNVEYDLRLNTQPAPGRKKTDEAMIFGVGYEFR
;
A
#
# COMPACT_ATOMS: atom_id res chain seq x y z
N MET A 1 46.47 72.34 6.13
CA MET A 1 45.60 71.51 5.27
C MET A 1 45.31 70.19 5.97
N HIS A 2 44.29 70.08 6.82
CA HIS A 2 43.78 68.79 7.35
C HIS A 2 42.49 69.04 8.14
N HIS A 3 41.32 69.11 7.48
CA HIS A 3 40.03 69.06 8.20
C HIS A 3 38.83 68.48 7.40
N HIS A 4 39.01 67.94 6.19
CA HIS A 4 37.88 67.49 5.36
C HIS A 4 37.61 65.98 5.33
N HIS A 5 38.41 65.13 6.00
CA HIS A 5 38.26 63.67 5.87
C HIS A 5 37.32 62.98 6.87
N VAL A 6 36.87 63.65 7.94
CA VAL A 6 36.06 62.99 8.99
C VAL A 6 34.56 62.96 8.64
N PHE A 7 34.08 63.92 7.84
CA PHE A 7 32.65 64.00 7.48
C PHE A 7 32.22 62.99 6.39
N SER A 8 33.12 62.51 5.53
CA SER A 8 32.78 61.58 4.45
C SER A 8 32.62 60.13 4.92
N LEU A 9 33.30 59.72 6.00
CA LEU A 9 33.18 58.36 6.56
C LEU A 9 31.83 58.11 7.25
N LEU A 10 31.27 59.12 7.93
CA LEU A 10 29.96 59.03 8.59
C LEU A 10 28.79 58.92 7.60
N LEU A 11 28.91 59.54 6.41
CA LEU A 11 27.93 59.46 5.33
C LEU A 11 27.92 58.07 4.66
N TRP A 12 29.10 57.45 4.49
CA TRP A 12 29.22 56.10 3.94
C TRP A 12 28.73 55.01 4.92
N GLN A 13 28.96 55.18 6.22
CA GLN A 13 28.45 54.26 7.25
C GLN A 13 26.91 54.32 7.37
N ARG A 14 26.31 55.51 7.24
CA ARG A 14 24.84 55.66 7.22
C ARG A 14 24.21 55.11 5.93
N ALA A 15 24.89 55.26 4.79
CA ALA A 15 24.46 54.67 3.52
C ALA A 15 24.52 53.13 3.56
N PHE A 16 25.56 52.54 4.17
CA PHE A 16 25.65 51.08 4.34
C PHE A 16 24.59 50.51 5.29
N LEU A 17 24.27 51.22 6.39
CA LEU A 17 23.18 50.83 7.31
C LEU A 17 21.80 50.89 6.64
N LEU A 18 21.54 51.93 5.83
CA LEU A 18 20.28 52.05 5.08
C LEU A 18 20.18 51.02 3.93
N LEU A 19 21.31 50.62 3.33
CA LEU A 19 21.33 49.56 2.29
C LEU A 19 21.13 48.16 2.89
N SER A 20 21.62 47.91 4.12
CA SER A 20 21.40 46.63 4.82
C SER A 20 19.95 46.42 5.27
N LEU A 21 19.20 47.50 5.49
CA LEU A 21 17.76 47.46 5.83
C LEU A 21 16.87 47.16 4.61
N TRP A 22 17.38 47.29 3.39
CA TRP A 22 16.65 47.01 2.15
C TRP A 22 16.85 45.59 1.59
N LEU A 23 17.78 44.82 2.16
CA LEU A 23 18.05 43.43 1.77
C LEU A 23 17.42 42.40 2.71
N ALA A 24 16.62 42.83 3.70
CA ALA A 24 15.78 41.94 4.47
C ALA A 24 14.61 41.49 3.59
N THR A 25 14.84 40.51 2.71
CA THR A 25 13.74 39.73 2.15
C THR A 25 12.99 39.12 3.33
N PRO A 26 11.69 39.42 3.53
CA PRO A 26 10.93 38.72 4.55
C PRO A 26 11.08 37.23 4.25
N ALA A 27 11.54 36.47 5.24
CA ALA A 27 11.43 35.02 5.21
C ALA A 27 9.92 34.72 5.22
N ALA A 28 9.33 34.68 4.03
CA ALA A 28 7.92 34.40 3.87
C ALA A 28 7.74 32.92 4.20
N ALA A 29 7.19 32.65 5.38
CA ALA A 29 6.72 31.34 5.75
C ALA A 29 5.21 31.29 5.50
N ASP A 30 4.69 30.09 5.24
CA ASP A 30 3.25 29.89 5.20
C ASP A 30 2.65 30.22 6.56
N GLU A 31 1.45 30.80 6.55
CA GLU A 31 0.74 31.28 7.73
C GLU A 31 -0.53 30.46 7.93
N VAL A 32 -0.73 29.98 9.15
CA VAL A 32 -1.97 29.28 9.56
C VAL A 32 -2.57 30.02 10.75
N TYR A 33 -3.76 30.57 10.55
CA TYR A 33 -4.53 31.27 11.57
C TYR A 33 -5.52 30.30 12.19
N LEU A 34 -5.51 30.21 13.52
CA LEU A 34 -6.41 29.36 14.30
C LEU A 34 -7.63 30.14 14.78
N LEU A 35 -8.72 29.43 15.04
CA LEU A 35 -9.98 30.02 15.54
C LEU A 35 -9.86 30.70 16.91
N ASN A 36 -8.82 30.38 17.69
CA ASN A 36 -8.54 31.02 18.98
C ASN A 36 -7.69 32.29 18.85
N GLY A 37 -7.32 32.70 17.63
CA GLY A 37 -6.49 33.88 17.36
C GLY A 37 -4.99 33.58 17.27
N ASP A 38 -4.56 32.34 17.52
CA ASP A 38 -3.15 31.96 17.37
C ASP A 38 -2.75 31.97 15.89
N ARG A 39 -1.49 32.32 15.64
CA ARG A 39 -0.85 32.27 14.33
C ARG A 39 0.36 31.36 14.36
N LEU A 40 0.36 30.36 13.49
CA LEU A 40 1.52 29.50 13.25
C LEU A 40 2.21 29.93 11.96
N THR A 41 3.53 29.85 11.96
CA THR A 41 4.38 30.15 10.78
C THR A 41 5.27 28.96 10.49
N GLY A 42 5.35 28.54 9.23
CA GLY A 42 6.14 27.38 8.83
C GLY A 42 5.90 26.99 7.38
N THR A 43 6.11 25.73 7.03
CA THR A 43 5.77 25.17 5.71
C THR A 43 4.56 24.25 5.87
N ILE A 44 3.52 24.46 5.08
CA ILE A 44 2.36 23.55 5.02
C ILE A 44 2.78 22.28 4.29
N VAL A 45 2.95 21.19 5.05
CA VAL A 45 3.45 19.92 4.50
C VAL A 45 2.31 19.18 3.82
N LYS A 46 1.26 18.85 4.58
CA LYS A 46 0.10 18.11 4.09
C LYS A 46 -1.10 18.22 5.03
N MET A 47 -2.28 17.91 4.52
CA MET A 47 -3.48 17.72 5.33
C MET A 47 -4.15 16.42 4.93
N GLU A 48 -4.35 15.53 5.90
CA GLU A 48 -5.04 14.27 5.73
C GLU A 48 -5.87 13.99 6.99
N GLU A 49 -7.06 13.41 6.84
CA GLU A 49 -7.90 12.97 7.95
C GLU A 49 -8.20 14.05 9.01
N ASN A 50 -8.42 15.29 8.57
CA ASN A 50 -8.61 16.48 9.42
C ASN A 50 -7.40 16.87 10.29
N LEU A 51 -6.19 16.48 9.91
CA LEU A 51 -4.96 16.90 10.56
C LEU A 51 -4.04 17.61 9.56
N LEU A 52 -3.85 18.91 9.77
CA LEU A 52 -2.85 19.70 9.06
C LEU A 52 -1.49 19.50 9.72
N THR A 53 -0.49 19.16 8.92
CA THR A 53 0.91 19.05 9.33
C THR A 53 1.68 20.26 8.83
N ILE A 54 2.29 20.98 9.76
CA ILE A 54 3.09 22.18 9.49
C ILE A 54 4.51 21.91 9.99
N GLN A 55 5.50 22.11 9.13
CA GLN A 55 6.90 22.08 9.53
C GLN A 55 7.32 23.48 9.98
N THR A 56 7.69 23.64 11.24
CA THR A 56 8.15 24.92 11.79
C THR A 56 9.64 24.87 12.08
N ASP A 57 10.30 26.02 11.95
CA ASP A 57 11.75 26.13 12.20
C ASP A 57 12.09 26.09 13.71
N TYR A 58 11.11 26.37 14.56
CA TYR A 58 11.29 26.48 16.01
C TYR A 58 10.77 25.26 16.79
N GLY A 59 9.76 24.57 16.28
CA GLY A 59 9.08 23.48 16.98
C GLY A 59 9.09 22.14 16.25
N GLY A 60 9.73 22.06 15.08
CA GLY A 60 9.66 20.89 14.21
C GLY A 60 8.25 20.69 13.63
N GLU A 61 7.82 19.44 13.52
CA GLU A 61 6.51 19.07 12.98
C GLU A 61 5.40 19.37 14.01
N ILE A 62 4.48 20.27 13.65
CA ILE A 62 3.28 20.60 14.42
C ILE A 62 2.05 20.05 13.71
N LYS A 63 1.18 19.38 14.48
CA LYS A 63 -0.09 18.83 14.00
C LYS A 63 -1.26 19.60 14.58
N VAL A 64 -2.12 20.10 13.70
CA VAL A 64 -3.28 20.92 14.05
C VAL A 64 -4.55 20.27 13.52
N ASP A 65 -5.59 20.21 14.35
CA ASP A 65 -6.92 19.79 13.91
C ASP A 65 -7.45 20.80 12.87
N TRP A 66 -7.78 20.32 11.68
CA TRP A 66 -8.31 21.10 10.56
C TRP A 66 -9.51 21.96 10.96
N LYS A 67 -10.34 21.47 11.88
CA LYS A 67 -11.53 22.19 12.38
C LYS A 67 -11.18 23.38 13.26
N LYS A 68 -9.93 23.53 13.68
CA LYS A 68 -9.44 24.65 14.48
C LYS A 68 -8.80 25.75 13.64
N ILE A 69 -8.76 25.58 12.32
CA ILE A 69 -8.14 26.52 11.40
C ILE A 69 -9.20 27.49 10.86
N GLN A 70 -8.86 28.77 10.88
CA GLN A 70 -9.68 29.85 10.34
C GLN A 70 -9.30 30.18 8.88
N ARG A 71 -7.99 30.27 8.61
CA ARG A 71 -7.44 30.60 7.30
C ARG A 71 -6.01 30.06 7.19
N LEU A 72 -5.61 29.70 5.98
CA LEU A 72 -4.23 29.44 5.61
C LEU A 72 -3.82 30.33 4.42
N THR A 73 -2.56 30.74 4.43
CA THR A 73 -1.90 31.43 3.33
C THR A 73 -0.56 30.74 3.09
N ALA A 74 -0.38 30.22 1.88
CA ALA A 74 0.84 29.56 1.44
C ALA A 74 1.62 30.49 0.50
N THR A 75 2.93 30.49 0.66
CA THR A 75 3.88 31.26 -0.15
C THR A 75 4.12 30.63 -1.51
N SER A 76 3.90 29.32 -1.63
CA SER A 76 3.89 28.55 -2.86
C SER A 76 2.55 27.85 -3.06
N PRO A 77 2.13 27.56 -4.31
CA PRO A 77 0.86 26.87 -4.53
C PRO A 77 0.83 25.49 -3.86
N ILE A 78 -0.20 25.24 -3.05
CA ILE A 78 -0.46 23.93 -2.42
C ILE A 78 -1.54 23.18 -3.20
N LYS A 79 -1.39 21.87 -3.31
CA LYS A 79 -2.35 21.01 -4.01
C LYS A 79 -3.47 20.61 -3.07
N ILE A 80 -4.70 21.03 -3.35
CA ILE A 80 -5.87 20.75 -2.51
C ILE A 80 -6.82 19.80 -3.21
N LEU A 81 -7.44 18.90 -2.45
CA LEU A 81 -8.46 17.97 -2.95
C LEU A 81 -9.86 18.49 -2.57
N VAL A 82 -10.68 18.78 -3.58
CA VAL A 82 -12.07 19.25 -3.44
C VAL A 82 -13.01 18.30 -4.22
N PRO A 83 -14.00 17.65 -3.59
CA PRO A 83 -14.89 16.70 -4.28
C PRO A 83 -15.74 17.36 -5.39
N GLY A 84 -15.90 16.74 -6.58
CA GLY A 84 -17.04 17.03 -7.48
C GLY A 84 -16.84 17.35 -8.99
N GLU A 85 -15.63 17.44 -9.56
CA GLU A 85 -15.42 17.96 -10.94
C GLU A 85 -14.60 17.19 -12.02
N SER A 86 -14.38 15.86 -12.01
CA SER A 86 -13.55 15.16 -13.03
C SER A 86 -14.01 13.74 -13.43
N ARG A 87 -14.09 13.46 -14.74
CA ARG A 87 -14.52 12.16 -15.28
C ARG A 87 -13.37 11.15 -15.51
N ASP A 88 -12.24 11.30 -14.81
CA ASP A 88 -11.03 10.48 -15.00
C ASP A 88 -10.91 9.38 -13.92
N VAL A 89 -11.23 8.15 -14.32
CA VAL A 89 -11.26 6.95 -13.47
C VAL A 89 -9.89 6.64 -12.85
N LEU A 90 -8.77 6.91 -13.54
CA LEU A 90 -7.44 6.63 -13.01
C LEU A 90 -7.03 7.66 -11.96
N ARG A 91 -7.34 8.94 -12.20
CA ARG A 91 -7.14 9.98 -11.18
C ARG A 91 -8.02 9.76 -9.96
N ASP A 92 -9.26 9.31 -10.16
CA ASP A 92 -10.17 9.00 -9.06
C ASP A 92 -9.71 7.79 -8.23
N PHE A 93 -9.06 6.81 -8.87
CA PHE A 93 -8.42 5.69 -8.19
C PHE A 93 -7.22 6.14 -7.31
N VAL A 94 -6.38 7.03 -7.82
CA VAL A 94 -5.14 7.48 -7.14
C VAL A 94 -5.41 8.54 -6.06
N TYR A 95 -6.25 9.53 -6.36
CA TYR A 95 -6.45 10.70 -5.50
C TYR A 95 -7.76 10.68 -4.70
N GLY A 96 -8.70 9.78 -5.02
CA GLY A 96 -10.02 9.75 -4.40
C GLY A 96 -10.83 10.98 -4.80
N THR A 97 -11.63 10.85 -5.86
CA THR A 97 -12.55 11.89 -6.37
C THR A 97 -11.94 13.29 -6.57
N GLN A 98 -11.46 13.50 -7.80
CA GLN A 98 -11.48 14.74 -8.58
C GLN A 98 -10.58 15.92 -8.16
N GLY A 99 -9.63 16.22 -9.05
CA GLY A 99 -9.09 17.56 -9.29
C GLY A 99 -8.28 18.17 -8.15
N GLN A 100 -7.03 17.74 -7.96
CA GLN A 100 -6.09 18.55 -7.20
C GLN A 100 -6.03 19.96 -7.83
N ARG A 101 -6.49 20.97 -7.10
CA ARG A 101 -6.35 22.39 -7.47
C ARG A 101 -5.14 22.95 -6.76
N GLU A 102 -4.44 23.88 -7.40
CA GLU A 102 -3.38 24.62 -6.75
C GLU A 102 -3.94 25.93 -6.22
N VAL A 103 -3.82 26.15 -4.91
CA VAL A 103 -4.24 27.40 -4.26
C VAL A 103 -3.10 27.93 -3.40
N THR A 104 -3.05 29.23 -3.22
CA THR A 104 -2.15 29.89 -2.26
C THR A 104 -2.89 30.36 -1.02
N GLU A 105 -4.22 30.37 -1.02
CA GLU A 105 -5.03 30.79 0.12
C GLU A 105 -6.29 29.93 0.24
N ALA A 106 -6.66 29.59 1.47
CA ALA A 106 -7.94 28.98 1.78
C ALA A 106 -8.47 29.46 3.13
N GLY A 107 -9.77 29.67 3.24
CA GLY A 107 -10.38 30.39 4.36
C GLY A 107 -11.84 30.73 4.08
N GLN A 108 -12.56 31.12 5.13
CA GLN A 108 -13.99 31.45 5.05
C GLN A 108 -14.29 32.60 4.05
N ASP A 109 -13.36 33.54 3.91
CA ASP A 109 -13.45 34.71 3.02
C ASP A 109 -12.60 34.58 1.74
N THR A 110 -12.26 33.36 1.34
CA THR A 110 -11.45 33.10 0.13
C THR A 110 -12.27 32.36 -0.93
N PRO A 111 -11.84 32.34 -2.21
CA PRO A 111 -12.50 31.53 -3.24
C PRO A 111 -12.52 30.03 -2.96
N THR A 112 -11.76 29.55 -1.97
CA THR A 112 -11.71 28.14 -1.60
C THR A 112 -11.99 27.98 -0.10
N PRO A 113 -13.25 27.74 0.28
CA PRO A 113 -13.63 27.48 1.66
C PRO A 113 -12.87 26.27 2.24
N LEU A 114 -12.39 26.39 3.48
CA LEU A 114 -11.73 25.27 4.17
C LEU A 114 -12.64 24.04 4.36
N SER A 115 -13.97 24.24 4.34
CA SER A 115 -14.97 23.17 4.39
C SER A 115 -14.94 22.25 3.19
N ASP A 116 -14.45 22.75 2.05
CA ASP A 116 -14.50 22.05 0.77
C ASP A 116 -13.20 21.26 0.54
N ILE A 117 -12.15 21.59 1.29
CA ILE A 117 -10.85 20.91 1.23
C ILE A 117 -10.89 19.65 2.08
N THR A 118 -10.60 18.53 1.44
CA THR A 118 -10.55 17.20 2.07
C THR A 118 -9.14 16.65 2.26
N ALA A 119 -8.18 17.14 1.48
CA ALA A 119 -6.76 16.86 1.66
C ALA A 119 -5.88 18.00 1.08
N ILE A 120 -4.65 18.13 1.56
CA ILE A 120 -3.61 19.03 1.03
C ILE A 120 -2.33 18.21 0.78
N ASN A 121 -1.68 18.44 -0.36
CA ASN A 121 -0.43 17.81 -0.79
C ASN A 121 -0.43 16.28 -0.61
N LEU A 122 -1.56 15.67 -0.96
CA LEU A 122 -1.74 14.23 -0.89
C LEU A 122 -0.69 13.55 -1.80
N GLU A 123 0.16 12.72 -1.20
CA GLU A 123 1.09 11.90 -1.96
C GLU A 123 0.28 10.99 -2.90
N PRO A 124 0.60 10.98 -4.21
CA PRO A 124 -0.27 10.38 -5.21
C PRO A 124 -0.42 8.88 -4.98
N PHE A 125 0.70 8.19 -4.75
CA PHE A 125 0.70 6.78 -4.43
C PHE A 125 2.01 6.39 -3.77
N ARG A 126 1.96 5.38 -2.91
CA ARG A 126 3.14 4.68 -2.37
C ARG A 126 3.09 3.23 -2.83
N VAL A 127 4.21 2.70 -3.31
CA VAL A 127 4.29 1.31 -3.78
C VAL A 127 5.25 0.53 -2.90
N ALA A 128 4.72 -0.43 -2.15
CA ALA A 128 5.54 -1.42 -1.47
C ALA A 128 5.40 -2.78 -2.15
N GLY A 129 6.45 -3.59 -2.10
CA GLY A 129 6.37 -4.90 -2.71
C GLY A 129 7.56 -5.79 -2.44
N THR A 130 7.38 -7.06 -2.78
CA THR A 130 8.44 -8.06 -2.74
C THR A 130 8.44 -8.90 -4.00
N VAL A 131 9.63 -9.18 -4.52
CA VAL A 131 9.85 -10.18 -5.56
C VAL A 131 10.83 -11.21 -5.01
N SER A 132 10.54 -12.50 -5.19
CA SER A 132 11.38 -13.59 -4.73
C SER A 132 11.46 -14.71 -5.75
N VAL A 133 12.61 -15.37 -5.76
CA VAL A 133 12.91 -16.54 -6.59
C VAL A 133 13.65 -17.58 -5.77
N GLY A 134 13.46 -18.85 -6.11
CA GLY A 134 14.17 -19.97 -5.54
C GLY A 134 14.21 -21.14 -6.50
N GLY A 135 15.04 -22.12 -6.19
CA GLY A 135 15.15 -23.32 -7.00
C GLY A 135 16.25 -24.26 -6.56
N ASN A 136 16.26 -25.43 -7.19
CA ASN A 136 17.32 -26.42 -7.06
C ASN A 136 17.55 -27.14 -8.39
N ASN A 137 18.71 -27.76 -8.50
CA ASN A 137 19.04 -28.65 -9.61
C ASN A 137 19.95 -29.77 -9.07
N THR A 138 19.54 -31.02 -9.24
CA THR A 138 20.33 -32.18 -8.83
C THR A 138 20.44 -33.19 -9.97
N SER A 139 21.55 -33.93 -9.99
CA SER A 139 21.85 -34.96 -10.98
C SER A 139 22.65 -36.10 -10.34
N GLY A 140 22.67 -37.25 -11.01
CA GLY A 140 23.34 -38.46 -10.54
C GLY A 140 22.38 -39.66 -10.56
N ASN A 141 22.29 -40.39 -9.45
CA ASN A 141 21.37 -41.52 -9.29
C ASN A 141 19.89 -41.12 -9.37
N SER A 142 19.60 -39.84 -9.14
CA SER A 142 18.30 -39.21 -9.34
C SER A 142 18.48 -37.82 -9.96
N SER A 143 17.43 -37.30 -10.58
CA SER A 143 17.40 -35.93 -11.08
C SER A 143 16.25 -35.16 -10.47
N THR A 144 16.51 -33.96 -9.97
CA THR A 144 15.46 -33.03 -9.51
C THR A 144 15.70 -31.64 -10.06
N LYS A 145 14.62 -30.98 -10.43
CA LYS A 145 14.61 -29.56 -10.83
C LYS A 145 13.44 -28.90 -10.11
N ALA A 146 13.70 -27.80 -9.43
CA ALA A 146 12.66 -27.00 -8.82
C ALA A 146 12.90 -25.52 -9.14
N PHE A 147 11.82 -24.79 -9.39
CA PHE A 147 11.82 -23.35 -9.56
C PHE A 147 10.56 -22.78 -8.91
N ASN A 148 10.74 -21.73 -8.12
CA ASN A 148 9.67 -20.98 -7.50
C ASN A 148 9.89 -19.49 -7.72
N SER A 149 8.81 -18.77 -7.98
CA SER A 149 8.82 -17.31 -8.06
C SER A 149 7.55 -16.73 -7.48
N ALA A 150 7.68 -15.65 -6.73
CA ALA A 150 6.55 -14.92 -6.17
C ALA A 150 6.80 -13.42 -6.22
N ALA A 151 5.78 -12.67 -6.65
CA ALA A 151 5.75 -11.22 -6.61
C ALA A 151 4.50 -10.77 -5.86
N ARG A 152 4.65 -9.80 -4.96
CA ARG A 152 3.53 -9.14 -4.27
C ARG A 152 3.77 -7.64 -4.32
N LEU A 153 2.76 -6.90 -4.78
CA LEU A 153 2.76 -5.45 -4.89
C LEU A 153 1.59 -4.91 -4.08
N THR A 154 1.82 -3.82 -3.37
CA THR A 154 0.80 -3.07 -2.67
C THR A 154 0.92 -1.61 -3.07
N LEU A 155 -0.07 -1.13 -3.81
CA LEU A 155 -0.23 0.27 -4.13
C LEU A 155 -1.17 0.88 -3.09
N TYR A 156 -0.66 1.86 -2.36
CA TYR A 156 -1.40 2.69 -1.42
C TYR A 156 -1.77 3.99 -2.12
N ALA A 157 -3.05 4.34 -2.05
CA ALA A 157 -3.63 5.57 -2.57
C ALA A 157 -4.63 6.11 -1.54
N HIS A 158 -5.18 7.30 -1.77
CA HIS A 158 -6.12 7.88 -0.82
C HIS A 158 -7.35 7.00 -0.62
N ARG A 159 -7.55 6.53 0.62
CA ARG A 159 -8.61 5.58 1.01
C ARG A 159 -8.63 4.28 0.18
N GLN A 160 -7.54 3.95 -0.51
CA GLN A 160 -7.50 2.82 -1.41
C GLN A 160 -6.21 2.04 -1.22
N ARG A 161 -6.32 0.71 -1.23
CA ARG A 161 -5.17 -0.18 -1.26
C ARG A 161 -5.40 -1.26 -2.30
N LEU A 162 -4.50 -1.35 -3.27
CA LEU A 162 -4.52 -2.39 -4.29
C LEU A 162 -3.38 -3.38 -4.01
N LEU A 163 -3.73 -4.64 -3.77
CA LEU A 163 -2.79 -5.72 -3.60
C LEU A 163 -2.80 -6.57 -4.87
N VAL A 164 -1.63 -6.76 -5.47
CA VAL A 164 -1.45 -7.61 -6.64
C VAL A 164 -0.45 -8.70 -6.28
N GLU A 165 -0.78 -9.94 -6.56
CA GLU A 165 0.09 -11.08 -6.29
C GLU A 165 0.19 -12.01 -7.51
N GLY A 166 1.39 -12.51 -7.74
CA GLY A 166 1.68 -13.56 -8.71
C GLY A 166 2.59 -14.61 -8.08
N LYS A 167 2.25 -15.89 -8.26
CA LYS A 167 3.08 -17.04 -7.88
C LYS A 167 3.20 -18.03 -9.03
N TYR A 168 4.36 -18.67 -9.13
CA TYR A 168 4.59 -19.80 -10.02
C TYR A 168 5.52 -20.80 -9.34
N ASN A 169 5.12 -22.06 -9.32
CA ASN A 169 5.92 -23.17 -8.80
C ASN A 169 6.04 -24.27 -9.85
N TYR A 170 7.25 -24.77 -10.04
CA TYR A 170 7.56 -25.90 -10.89
C TYR A 170 8.51 -26.86 -10.18
N GLY A 171 8.21 -28.16 -10.30
CA GLY A 171 9.00 -29.24 -9.76
C GLY A 171 8.99 -30.43 -10.71
N GLN A 172 10.15 -31.07 -10.86
CA GLN A 172 10.34 -32.30 -11.60
C GLN A 172 11.30 -33.21 -10.82
N ALA A 173 10.99 -34.51 -10.77
CA ALA A 173 11.85 -35.56 -10.25
C ALA A 173 11.87 -36.74 -11.22
N ASN A 174 13.05 -37.19 -11.66
CA ASN A 174 13.23 -38.30 -12.61
C ASN A 174 12.32 -38.18 -13.84
N ASP A 175 12.31 -36.99 -14.46
CA ASP A 175 11.49 -36.64 -15.63
C ASP A 175 9.96 -36.67 -15.43
N GLN A 176 9.50 -36.85 -14.20
CA GLN A 176 8.11 -36.71 -13.81
C GLN A 176 7.86 -35.35 -13.17
N VAL A 177 6.85 -34.63 -13.66
CA VAL A 177 6.42 -33.36 -13.07
C VAL A 177 5.79 -33.66 -11.70
N THR A 178 6.31 -33.02 -10.66
CA THR A 178 5.84 -33.16 -9.28
C THR A 178 5.10 -31.94 -8.78
N ALA A 179 5.35 -30.76 -9.36
CA ALA A 179 4.60 -29.54 -9.11
C ALA A 179 4.55 -28.68 -10.37
N ARG A 180 3.38 -28.07 -10.64
CA ARG A 180 3.18 -27.08 -11.71
C ARG A 180 1.90 -26.33 -11.42
N ASN A 181 2.04 -25.25 -10.66
CA ASN A 181 0.92 -24.38 -10.32
C ASN A 181 1.28 -22.91 -10.45
N SER A 182 0.26 -22.10 -10.67
CA SER A 182 0.36 -20.65 -10.77
C SER A 182 -0.86 -19.98 -10.16
N LEU A 183 -0.63 -18.84 -9.52
CA LEU A 183 -1.68 -17.98 -8.97
C LEU A 183 -1.44 -16.56 -9.44
N ALA A 184 -2.51 -15.88 -9.82
CA ALA A 184 -2.55 -14.44 -9.97
C ALA A 184 -3.75 -13.90 -9.20
N SER A 185 -3.57 -12.90 -8.35
CA SER A 185 -4.66 -12.28 -7.62
C SER A 185 -4.55 -10.76 -7.57
N VAL A 186 -5.71 -10.12 -7.52
CA VAL A 186 -5.86 -8.67 -7.34
C VAL A 186 -6.91 -8.45 -6.27
N LYS A 187 -6.59 -7.64 -5.26
CA LYS A 187 -7.54 -7.20 -4.22
C LYS A 187 -7.53 -5.69 -4.15
N HIS A 188 -8.70 -5.08 -4.17
CA HIS A 188 -8.89 -3.65 -4.01
C HIS A 188 -9.69 -3.39 -2.73
N ASN A 189 -9.06 -2.70 -1.79
CA ASN A 189 -9.63 -2.35 -0.51
C ASN A 189 -9.96 -0.86 -0.54
N TYR A 190 -11.24 -0.52 -0.54
CA TYR A 190 -11.73 0.85 -0.40
C TYR A 190 -12.10 1.11 1.05
N PHE A 191 -11.35 1.99 1.71
CA PHE A 191 -11.48 2.31 3.12
C PHE A 191 -12.63 3.31 3.34
N ILE A 192 -13.71 2.84 3.96
CA ILE A 192 -14.83 3.68 4.40
C ILE A 192 -14.41 4.49 5.64
N SER A 193 -13.57 3.89 6.49
CA SER A 193 -12.90 4.53 7.63
C SER A 193 -11.45 4.04 7.71
N LYS A 194 -10.67 4.52 8.68
CA LYS A 194 -9.28 4.07 8.88
C LYS A 194 -9.15 2.55 9.10
N GLN A 195 -10.22 1.91 9.56
CA GLN A 195 -10.23 0.50 9.93
C GLN A 195 -11.16 -0.34 9.05
N VAL A 196 -12.29 0.21 8.60
CA VAL A 196 -13.30 -0.55 7.85
C VAL A 196 -13.11 -0.32 6.36
N PHE A 197 -13.04 -1.40 5.59
CA PHE A 197 -12.93 -1.35 4.14
C PHE A 197 -13.91 -2.30 3.45
N ILE A 198 -14.33 -1.93 2.25
CA ILE A 198 -14.94 -2.85 1.29
C ILE A 198 -13.80 -3.44 0.48
N GLU A 199 -13.74 -4.76 0.39
CA GLU A 199 -12.77 -5.46 -0.45
C GLU A 199 -13.48 -6.03 -1.67
N THR A 200 -12.97 -5.71 -2.86
CA THR A 200 -13.29 -6.43 -4.10
C THR A 200 -12.06 -7.22 -4.52
N PHE A 201 -12.24 -8.44 -5.00
CA PHE A 201 -11.11 -9.30 -5.33
C PHE A 201 -11.37 -10.19 -6.54
N GLY A 202 -10.28 -10.47 -7.25
CA GLY A 202 -10.21 -11.44 -8.35
C GLY A 202 -9.01 -12.35 -8.17
N MET A 203 -9.16 -13.62 -8.49
CA MET A 203 -8.09 -14.62 -8.40
C MET A 203 -8.19 -15.62 -9.54
N LEU A 204 -7.05 -15.94 -10.15
CA LEU A 204 -6.89 -16.96 -11.17
C LEU A 204 -5.88 -17.99 -10.66
N GLU A 205 -6.26 -19.26 -10.67
CA GLU A 205 -5.40 -20.37 -10.26
C GLU A 205 -5.32 -21.41 -11.37
N LYS A 206 -4.16 -22.05 -11.51
CA LYS A 206 -3.95 -23.22 -12.35
C LYS A 206 -3.10 -24.21 -11.59
N ASP A 207 -3.47 -25.48 -11.61
CA ASP A 207 -2.68 -26.55 -11.00
C ASP A 207 -2.80 -27.83 -11.84
N THR A 208 -1.71 -28.17 -12.52
CA THR A 208 -1.69 -29.32 -13.44
C THR A 208 -1.81 -30.64 -12.69
N LEU A 209 -1.28 -30.72 -11.47
CA LEU A 209 -1.26 -31.94 -10.67
C LEU A 209 -2.61 -32.17 -10.00
N GLN A 210 -3.40 -31.13 -9.78
CA GLN A 210 -4.81 -31.23 -9.40
C GLN A 210 -5.77 -31.37 -10.59
N ALA A 211 -5.27 -31.52 -11.82
CA ALA A 211 -6.08 -31.50 -13.04
C ALA A 211 -6.89 -30.21 -13.25
N LEU A 212 -6.52 -29.13 -12.58
CA LEU A 212 -7.17 -27.82 -12.66
C LEU A 212 -6.55 -27.00 -13.80
N GLN A 213 -7.29 -26.83 -14.90
CA GLN A 213 -6.85 -26.00 -16.02
C GLN A 213 -6.93 -24.52 -15.67
N LEU A 214 -8.03 -24.11 -15.02
CA LEU A 214 -8.28 -22.74 -14.57
C LEU A 214 -9.34 -22.74 -13.47
N ARG A 215 -9.06 -22.06 -12.36
CA ARG A 215 -10.09 -21.56 -11.45
C ARG A 215 -10.10 -20.04 -11.51
N SER A 216 -11.25 -19.47 -11.83
CA SER A 216 -11.51 -18.04 -11.75
C SER A 216 -12.41 -17.75 -10.57
N THR A 217 -11.97 -16.87 -9.69
CA THR A 217 -12.74 -16.42 -8.53
C THR A 217 -12.91 -14.92 -8.61
N ILE A 218 -14.13 -14.44 -8.44
CA ILE A 218 -14.43 -13.01 -8.27
C ILE A 218 -15.35 -12.83 -7.07
N GLY A 219 -15.13 -11.80 -6.27
CA GLY A 219 -15.95 -11.59 -5.09
C GLY A 219 -15.82 -10.21 -4.49
N SER A 220 -16.62 -10.00 -3.45
CA SER A 220 -16.63 -8.78 -2.66
C SER A 220 -16.95 -9.10 -1.20
N GLY A 221 -16.46 -8.27 -0.30
CA GLY A 221 -16.62 -8.46 1.13
C GLY A 221 -16.34 -7.21 1.94
N LEU A 222 -16.55 -7.34 3.25
CA LEU A 222 -16.18 -6.34 4.24
C LEU A 222 -14.93 -6.80 4.96
N GLY A 223 -14.05 -5.86 5.25
CA GLY A 223 -12.85 -6.12 6.02
C GLY A 223 -12.59 -5.09 7.09
N TYR A 224 -11.78 -5.51 8.05
CA TYR A 224 -11.37 -4.74 9.20
C TYR A 224 -9.85 -4.80 9.33
N GLN A 225 -9.23 -3.62 9.36
CA GLN A 225 -7.80 -3.41 9.56
C GLN A 225 -7.58 -3.16 11.06
N PHE A 226 -7.13 -4.19 11.76
CA PHE A 226 -6.83 -4.11 13.20
C PHE A 226 -5.56 -3.31 13.47
N TYR A 227 -4.51 -3.57 12.69
CA TYR A 227 -3.22 -2.91 12.83
C TYR A 227 -2.63 -2.63 11.45
N GLU A 228 -2.17 -1.41 11.20
CA GLU A 228 -1.33 -1.05 10.04
C GLU A 228 -0.23 -0.12 10.56
N THR A 229 0.88 -0.71 11.00
CA THR A 229 2.05 0.02 11.51
C THR A 229 3.33 -0.46 10.82
N PRO A 230 4.48 0.22 11.01
CA PRO A 230 5.76 -0.29 10.49
C PRO A 230 6.15 -1.67 11.05
N THR A 231 5.63 -2.04 12.22
CA THR A 231 5.97 -3.29 12.91
C THR A 231 4.96 -4.40 12.67
N THR A 232 3.66 -4.08 12.58
CA THR A 232 2.59 -5.07 12.53
C THR A 232 1.51 -4.64 11.54
N THR A 233 1.15 -5.58 10.66
CA THR A 233 -0.06 -5.51 9.87
C THR A 233 -0.96 -6.68 10.25
N LEU A 234 -2.23 -6.38 10.54
CA LEU A 234 -3.27 -7.38 10.74
C LEU A 234 -4.58 -6.89 10.14
N SER A 235 -5.13 -7.67 9.22
CA SER A 235 -6.45 -7.44 8.65
C SER A 235 -7.19 -8.75 8.45
N LEU A 236 -8.51 -8.71 8.65
CA LEU A 236 -9.44 -9.79 8.34
C LEU A 236 -10.49 -9.28 7.37
N SER A 237 -10.93 -10.10 6.43
CA SER A 237 -12.08 -9.81 5.58
C SER A 237 -12.97 -11.03 5.42
N ALA A 238 -14.28 -10.81 5.32
CA ALA A 238 -15.26 -11.84 5.03
C ALA A 238 -16.21 -11.34 3.92
N GLY A 239 -16.68 -12.24 3.08
CA GLY A 239 -17.50 -11.87 1.95
C GLY A 239 -18.04 -13.07 1.18
N ILE A 240 -18.48 -12.78 -0.03
CA ILE A 240 -19.01 -13.76 -0.97
C ILE A 240 -18.15 -13.78 -2.23
N ALA A 241 -18.11 -14.93 -2.87
CA ALA A 241 -17.38 -15.15 -4.11
C ALA A 241 -18.23 -15.97 -5.08
N HIS A 242 -17.92 -15.82 -6.36
CA HIS A 242 -18.35 -16.72 -7.41
C HIS A 242 -17.10 -17.38 -8.00
N VAL A 243 -17.12 -18.71 -8.05
CA VAL A 243 -15.97 -19.55 -8.38
C VAL A 243 -16.33 -20.40 -9.59
N ASN A 244 -15.52 -20.29 -10.63
CA ASN A 244 -15.64 -21.09 -11.85
C ASN A 244 -14.41 -21.96 -12.01
N GLU A 245 -14.58 -23.28 -12.04
CA GLU A 245 -13.48 -24.23 -12.16
C GLU A 245 -13.60 -25.04 -13.44
N HIS A 246 -12.48 -25.14 -14.15
CA HIS A 246 -12.33 -25.94 -15.35
C HIS A 246 -11.29 -27.02 -15.08
N PHE A 247 -11.73 -28.27 -15.12
CA PHE A 247 -10.89 -29.43 -14.87
C PHE A 247 -10.63 -30.22 -16.16
N THR A 248 -9.49 -30.91 -16.25
CA THR A 248 -9.20 -31.77 -17.39
C THR A 248 -9.96 -33.10 -17.35
N ASN A 249 -10.36 -33.55 -16.16
CA ASN A 249 -10.85 -34.91 -15.89
C ASN A 249 -12.19 -34.95 -15.13
N SER A 250 -12.87 -33.82 -14.97
CA SER A 250 -14.19 -33.72 -14.37
C SER A 250 -15.00 -32.60 -15.01
N PRO A 251 -16.34 -32.58 -14.87
CA PRO A 251 -17.16 -31.48 -15.34
C PRO A 251 -16.75 -30.14 -14.72
N ASN A 252 -16.96 -29.06 -15.46
CA ASN A 252 -16.75 -27.71 -14.96
C ASN A 252 -17.78 -27.40 -13.86
N THR A 253 -17.35 -26.66 -12.86
CA THR A 253 -18.19 -26.23 -11.74
C THR A 253 -18.33 -24.71 -11.75
N GLN A 254 -19.50 -24.24 -11.34
CA GLN A 254 -19.76 -22.84 -11.06
C GLN A 254 -20.44 -22.78 -9.70
N THR A 255 -19.87 -22.03 -8.76
CA THR A 255 -20.30 -22.13 -7.37
C THR A 255 -20.25 -20.79 -6.66
N PRO A 256 -21.36 -20.35 -6.04
CA PRO A 256 -21.30 -19.28 -5.06
C PRO A 256 -20.62 -19.81 -3.79
N SER A 257 -19.76 -19.00 -3.18
CA SER A 257 -18.99 -19.40 -2.00
C SER A 257 -18.99 -18.29 -0.95
N GLY A 258 -19.09 -18.68 0.31
CA GLY A 258 -18.62 -17.82 1.40
C GLY A 258 -17.10 -17.76 1.37
N ARG A 259 -16.51 -16.59 1.64
CA ARG A 259 -15.06 -16.38 1.62
C ARG A 259 -14.61 -15.62 2.86
N TRP A 260 -13.46 -16.00 3.41
CA TRP A 260 -12.74 -15.17 4.37
C TRP A 260 -11.24 -15.11 4.02
N SER A 261 -10.57 -14.08 4.51
CA SER A 261 -9.14 -13.88 4.31
C SER A 261 -8.53 -13.19 5.52
N LEU A 262 -7.34 -13.63 5.92
CA LEU A 262 -6.54 -13.01 6.96
C LEU A 262 -5.17 -12.66 6.38
N ARG A 263 -4.69 -11.45 6.68
CA ARG A 263 -3.30 -11.07 6.46
C ARG A 263 -2.70 -10.63 7.78
N TRP A 264 -1.64 -11.32 8.18
CA TRP A 264 -0.83 -10.97 9.34
C TRP A 264 0.64 -10.92 8.95
N GLU A 265 1.30 -9.81 9.27
CA GLU A 265 2.74 -9.63 9.13
C GLU A 265 3.25 -8.95 10.39
N HIS A 266 4.37 -9.42 10.93
CA HIS A 266 4.95 -8.87 12.15
C HIS A 266 6.47 -8.87 12.10
N SER A 267 7.09 -7.75 12.47
CA SER A 267 8.53 -7.60 12.58
C SER A 267 9.00 -8.08 13.95
N LEU A 268 9.55 -9.31 14.00
CA LEU A 268 10.14 -9.88 15.22
C LEU A 268 11.42 -9.15 15.63
N TRP A 269 12.23 -8.78 14.62
CA TRP A 269 13.37 -7.90 14.79
C TRP A 269 13.23 -6.78 13.76
N PRO A 270 13.09 -5.52 14.21
CA PRO A 270 13.02 -4.36 13.31
C PRO A 270 14.03 -4.45 12.17
N ASP A 271 13.52 -4.30 10.94
CA ASP A 271 14.26 -4.31 9.68
C ASP A 271 15.06 -5.58 9.33
N ARG A 272 15.06 -6.60 10.20
CA ARG A 272 15.83 -7.84 10.00
C ARG A 272 14.98 -9.07 9.83
N VAL A 273 14.01 -9.31 10.71
CA VAL A 273 13.24 -10.56 10.73
C VAL A 273 11.76 -10.24 10.77
N LYS A 274 11.05 -10.66 9.71
CA LYS A 274 9.59 -10.56 9.62
C LYS A 274 9.00 -11.95 9.56
N VAL A 275 7.96 -12.18 10.34
CA VAL A 275 7.08 -13.33 10.21
C VAL A 275 5.82 -12.90 9.47
N PHE A 276 5.30 -13.79 8.64
CA PHE A 276 4.03 -13.57 7.95
C PHE A 276 3.16 -14.82 8.01
N HIS A 277 1.85 -14.62 8.06
CA HIS A 277 0.83 -15.62 7.81
C HIS A 277 -0.30 -14.96 7.04
N ARG A 278 -0.64 -15.53 5.89
CA ARG A 278 -1.72 -15.07 5.02
C ARG A 278 -2.55 -16.27 4.64
N HIS A 279 -3.85 -16.16 4.69
CA HIS A 279 -4.70 -17.23 4.19
C HIS A 279 -5.98 -16.71 3.56
N GLU A 280 -6.54 -17.55 2.69
CA GLU A 280 -7.87 -17.41 2.14
C GLU A 280 -8.62 -18.71 2.28
N GLY A 281 -9.87 -18.61 2.70
CA GLY A 281 -10.76 -19.73 2.82
C GLY A 281 -12.03 -19.53 2.03
N PHE A 282 -12.54 -20.62 1.47
CA PHE A 282 -13.77 -20.67 0.71
C PHE A 282 -14.63 -21.82 1.22
N TRP A 283 -15.92 -21.54 1.39
CA TRP A 283 -16.94 -22.53 1.62
C TRP A 283 -17.94 -22.44 0.48
N ASP A 284 -17.92 -23.44 -0.37
CA ASP A 284 -18.77 -23.56 -1.53
C ASP A 284 -20.21 -23.88 -1.10
N ILE A 285 -21.19 -23.20 -1.70
CA ILE A 285 -22.62 -23.33 -1.38
C ILE A 285 -23.29 -24.09 -2.52
N ASN A 286 -23.98 -25.19 -2.21
CA ASN A 286 -24.75 -26.04 -3.12
C ASN A 286 -23.95 -26.94 -4.09
N ALA A 287 -22.61 -26.84 -4.18
CA ALA A 287 -21.77 -27.81 -4.92
C ALA A 287 -21.15 -28.85 -3.98
N GLY A 288 -21.98 -29.61 -3.26
CA GLY A 288 -21.50 -30.62 -2.30
C GLY A 288 -20.83 -30.06 -1.04
N ASN A 289 -20.79 -28.74 -0.84
CA ASN A 289 -20.17 -28.03 0.28
C ASN A 289 -18.65 -28.24 0.40
N ALA A 290 -17.93 -28.15 -0.73
CA ALA A 290 -16.48 -28.15 -0.71
C ALA A 290 -15.92 -27.01 0.16
N PHE A 291 -14.88 -27.32 0.92
CA PHE A 291 -14.15 -26.39 1.76
C PHE A 291 -12.74 -26.29 1.20
N ARG A 292 -12.32 -25.07 0.89
CA ARG A 292 -10.97 -24.77 0.38
C ARG A 292 -10.27 -23.81 1.33
N PHE A 293 -9.01 -24.10 1.61
CA PHE A 293 -8.19 -23.26 2.48
C PHE A 293 -6.76 -23.19 1.93
N ASN A 294 -6.34 -21.97 1.60
CA ASN A 294 -5.02 -21.67 1.06
C ASN A 294 -4.29 -20.80 2.08
N ALA A 295 -3.15 -21.25 2.60
CA ALA A 295 -2.34 -20.48 3.53
C ALA A 295 -0.88 -20.42 3.08
N ASP A 296 -0.26 -19.27 3.29
CA ASP A 296 1.16 -19.00 3.10
C ASP A 296 1.71 -18.44 4.41
N GLN A 297 2.70 -19.10 4.98
CA GLN A 297 3.31 -18.66 6.24
C GLN A 297 4.81 -18.82 6.19
N GLY A 298 5.52 -17.91 6.83
CA GLY A 298 6.97 -17.92 6.68
C GLY A 298 7.71 -16.84 7.40
N LEU A 299 9.02 -16.86 7.17
CA LEU A 299 10.00 -15.93 7.68
C LEU A 299 10.72 -15.26 6.52
N ARG A 300 10.85 -13.94 6.64
CA ARG A 300 11.69 -13.12 5.78
C ARG A 300 12.84 -12.58 6.62
N ILE A 301 14.06 -12.92 6.22
CA ILE A 301 15.28 -12.55 6.91
C ILE A 301 16.06 -11.61 5.99
N THR A 302 16.07 -10.31 6.29
CA THR A 302 16.89 -9.33 5.59
C THR A 302 18.36 -9.64 5.79
N VAL A 303 19.09 -9.86 4.69
CA VAL A 303 20.52 -10.19 4.69
C VAL A 303 21.34 -8.93 4.39
N TYR A 304 20.89 -8.11 3.44
CA TYR A 304 21.58 -6.87 3.07
C TYR A 304 20.62 -5.86 2.45
N LYS A 305 20.48 -4.68 3.09
CA LYS A 305 19.56 -3.61 2.65
C LYS A 305 18.16 -4.19 2.36
N ASN A 306 17.78 -4.25 1.09
CA ASN A 306 16.48 -4.68 0.61
C ASN A 306 16.47 -6.16 0.18
N LEU A 307 17.61 -6.85 0.22
CA LEU A 307 17.76 -8.27 -0.08
C LEU A 307 17.44 -9.11 1.14
N PHE A 308 16.61 -10.14 0.95
CA PHE A 308 16.20 -11.06 1.99
C PHE A 308 16.30 -12.52 1.56
N PHE A 309 16.48 -13.39 2.54
CA PHE A 309 16.22 -14.82 2.43
C PHE A 309 14.78 -15.11 2.89
N ASN A 310 14.10 -16.00 2.17
CA ASN A 310 12.71 -16.38 2.41
C ASN A 310 12.61 -17.86 2.75
N VAL A 311 11.88 -18.16 3.82
CA VAL A 311 11.43 -19.51 4.17
C VAL A 311 9.92 -19.47 4.24
N GLU A 312 9.25 -20.15 3.31
CA GLU A 312 7.79 -20.13 3.17
C GLU A 312 7.24 -21.56 3.19
N TYR A 313 6.13 -21.75 3.89
CA TYR A 313 5.34 -22.95 3.92
C TYR A 313 3.98 -22.63 3.31
N ASP A 314 3.70 -23.26 2.17
CA ASP A 314 2.43 -23.16 1.45
C ASP A 314 1.58 -24.39 1.79
N LEU A 315 0.36 -24.16 2.25
CA LEU A 315 -0.67 -25.17 2.50
C LEU A 315 -1.86 -24.91 1.59
N ARG A 316 -2.34 -25.95 0.91
CA ARG A 316 -3.54 -25.93 0.09
C ARG A 316 -4.42 -27.11 0.48
N LEU A 317 -5.61 -26.84 0.96
CA LEU A 317 -6.62 -27.84 1.29
C LEU A 317 -7.82 -27.67 0.36
N ASN A 318 -8.31 -28.77 -0.19
CA ASN A 318 -9.59 -28.88 -0.88
C ASN A 318 -10.26 -30.18 -0.43
N THR A 319 -11.43 -30.08 0.21
CA THR A 319 -12.14 -31.28 0.70
C THR A 319 -12.81 -32.08 -0.41
N GLN A 320 -12.98 -31.50 -1.60
CA GLN A 320 -13.53 -32.15 -2.80
C GLN A 320 -12.63 -31.89 -4.01
N PRO A 321 -11.44 -32.51 -4.05
CA PRO A 321 -10.53 -32.37 -5.18
C PRO A 321 -11.04 -33.19 -6.37
N ALA A 322 -10.47 -32.95 -7.56
CA ALA A 322 -10.78 -33.75 -8.74
C ALA A 322 -10.52 -35.25 -8.50
N PRO A 323 -11.21 -36.15 -9.23
CA PRO A 323 -11.05 -37.59 -9.05
C PRO A 323 -9.58 -38.04 -9.11
N GLY A 324 -9.18 -38.86 -8.14
CA GLY A 324 -7.81 -39.39 -8.03
C GLY A 324 -6.78 -38.40 -7.44
N ARG A 325 -7.20 -37.24 -6.93
CA ARG A 325 -6.32 -36.23 -6.33
C ARG A 325 -6.41 -36.22 -4.81
N LYS A 326 -5.31 -35.80 -4.17
CA LYS A 326 -5.26 -35.64 -2.71
C LYS A 326 -6.00 -34.38 -2.29
N LYS A 327 -6.47 -34.37 -1.04
CA LYS A 327 -7.14 -33.21 -0.44
C LYS A 327 -6.18 -32.09 -0.04
N THR A 328 -4.94 -32.43 0.24
CA THR A 328 -3.98 -31.50 0.83
C THR A 328 -2.69 -31.55 0.04
N ASP A 329 -2.23 -30.38 -0.37
CA ASP A 329 -0.92 -30.15 -0.97
C ASP A 329 -0.14 -29.18 -0.09
N GLU A 330 1.14 -29.48 0.10
CA GLU A 330 2.04 -28.76 0.98
C GLU A 330 3.36 -28.53 0.25
N ALA A 331 3.95 -27.35 0.44
CA ALA A 331 5.26 -27.03 -0.12
C ALA A 331 6.09 -26.23 0.87
N MET A 332 7.36 -26.58 1.01
CA MET A 332 8.34 -25.76 1.70
C MET A 332 9.25 -25.11 0.66
N ILE A 333 9.26 -23.78 0.66
CA ILE A 333 9.88 -22.95 -0.35
C ILE A 333 11.00 -22.14 0.30
N PHE A 334 12.18 -22.25 -0.28
CA PHE A 334 13.34 -21.46 0.09
C PHE A 334 13.71 -20.56 -1.09
N GLY A 335 14.09 -19.31 -0.81
CA GLY A 335 14.44 -18.40 -1.87
C GLY A 335 15.13 -17.14 -1.39
N VAL A 336 15.56 -16.34 -2.36
CA VAL A 336 16.05 -14.99 -2.13
C VAL A 336 15.07 -14.02 -2.76
N GLY A 337 15.00 -12.80 -2.21
CA GLY A 337 14.12 -11.79 -2.75
C GLY A 337 14.57 -10.37 -2.44
N TYR A 338 13.83 -9.44 -3.02
CA TYR A 338 14.04 -8.01 -2.90
C TYR A 338 12.74 -7.34 -2.42
N GLU A 339 12.82 -6.53 -1.37
CA GLU A 339 11.71 -5.74 -0.82
C GLU A 339 11.90 -4.26 -1.15
N PHE A 340 10.91 -3.61 -1.73
CA PHE A 340 10.91 -2.16 -2.01
C PHE A 340 9.67 -1.48 -1.41
N ARG A 341 9.75 -0.17 -1.21
CA ARG A 341 8.76 0.65 -0.51
C ARG A 341 8.66 2.04 -1.09
#